data_AF-A0A7X7PUB6-F1
#
_entry.id   AF-A0A7X7PUB6-F1
#
_cell.length_a   1.000
_cell.length_b   1.000
_cell.length_c   1.000
_cell.angle_alpha   90.00
_cell.angle_beta   90.00
_cell.angle_gamma   90.00
#
_symmetry.space_group_name_H-M   'P 1'
#
loop_
_entity.id
_entity.type
_entity.pdbx_description
1 polymer ?
#
loop_
_entity_poly.entity_id
_entity_poly.type
_entity_poly.pdbx_seq_one_letter_code
_entity_poly.pdbx_strand_id
1 'polypeptide(L)'
;EGFASRQTKEVVITAIVDPSHDIAHGYEGTELILSDGKRVHGLVLSNGDPVIVQSTGGAIQMIPRSQIRERQRLDRSLMLSADQLGLTAQQIADIAAYLE
;
A
#
# COMPACT_ATOMS: atom_id res chain seq x y z
N GLU A 1 17.91 -3.29 -10.11
CA GLU A 1 17.41 -4.58 -9.57
C GLU A 1 16.28 -4.33 -8.58
N GLY A 2 15.13 -4.94 -8.83
CA GLY A 2 13.90 -4.74 -8.04
C GLY A 2 13.77 -5.70 -6.86
N PHE A 3 12.58 -5.75 -6.26
CA PHE A 3 12.25 -6.68 -5.18
C PHE A 3 12.28 -8.13 -5.66
N ALA A 4 11.60 -8.44 -6.77
CA ALA A 4 11.43 -9.80 -7.27
C ALA A 4 12.76 -10.49 -7.66
N SER A 5 13.71 -9.76 -8.25
CA SER A 5 15.01 -10.31 -8.64
C SER A 5 15.90 -10.78 -7.46
N ARG A 6 15.47 -10.52 -6.21
CA ARG A 6 16.17 -10.91 -4.97
C ARG A 6 15.40 -11.90 -4.12
N GLN A 7 14.25 -12.39 -4.60
CA GLN A 7 13.35 -13.26 -3.86
C GLN A 7 13.11 -14.55 -4.63
N THR A 8 12.69 -15.60 -3.93
CA THR A 8 12.19 -16.82 -4.58
C THR A 8 10.83 -16.54 -5.22
N LYS A 9 10.50 -17.28 -6.29
CA LYS A 9 9.22 -17.17 -6.98
C LYS A 9 8.02 -17.27 -6.05
N GLU A 10 8.08 -18.17 -5.08
CA GLU A 10 7.02 -18.40 -4.09
C GLU A 10 6.76 -17.15 -3.23
N VAL A 11 7.81 -16.42 -2.86
CA VAL A 11 7.71 -15.16 -2.09
C VAL A 11 7.07 -14.07 -2.94
N VAL A 12 7.46 -13.97 -4.22
CA VAL A 12 6.86 -12.99 -5.15
C VAL A 12 5.37 -13.28 -5.34
N ILE A 13 4.99 -14.55 -5.57
CA ILE A 13 3.59 -14.95 -5.71
C ILE A 13 2.81 -14.67 -4.42
N THR A 14 3.37 -15.02 -3.26
CA THR A 14 2.73 -14.76 -1.96
C THR A 14 2.48 -13.27 -1.75
N ALA A 15 3.45 -12.42 -2.07
CA ALA A 15 3.30 -10.97 -1.97
C ALA A 15 2.22 -10.38 -2.91
N ILE A 16 1.93 -11.05 -4.04
CA ILE A 16 0.85 -10.63 -4.96
C ILE A 16 -0.52 -11.11 -4.45
N VAL A 17 -0.60 -12.35 -3.96
CA VAL A 17 -1.85 -12.97 -3.51
C VAL A 17 -2.30 -12.40 -2.16
N ASP A 18 -1.38 -12.35 -1.20
CA ASP A 18 -1.60 -11.83 0.15
C ASP A 18 -0.57 -10.74 0.46
N PRO A 19 -0.78 -9.51 -0.04
CA PRO A 19 0.16 -8.40 0.16
C PRO A 19 0.26 -7.94 1.62
N SER A 20 -0.60 -8.42 2.52
CA SER A 20 -0.52 -8.10 3.95
C SER A 20 0.30 -9.14 4.74
N HIS A 21 0.68 -10.27 4.12
CA HIS A 21 1.50 -11.30 4.76
C HIS A 21 2.84 -10.76 5.25
N ASP A 22 3.49 -9.94 4.43
CA ASP A 22 4.70 -9.21 4.78
C ASP A 22 4.69 -7.85 4.09
N ILE A 23 4.79 -6.78 4.88
CA ILE A 23 4.78 -5.40 4.40
C ILE A 23 6.21 -4.89 4.45
N ALA A 24 6.79 -4.65 3.28
CA ALA A 24 8.14 -4.12 3.15
C ALA A 24 8.28 -2.78 3.89
N HIS A 25 9.46 -2.57 4.48
CA HIS A 25 9.77 -1.33 5.18
C HIS A 25 9.62 -0.12 4.25
N GLY A 26 8.99 0.95 4.75
CA GLY A 26 8.67 2.15 4.00
C GLY A 26 7.35 2.06 3.22
N TYR A 27 6.64 0.93 3.28
CA TYR A 27 5.30 0.75 2.71
C TYR A 27 4.22 0.54 3.78
N GLU A 28 4.54 0.78 5.06
CA GLU A 28 3.57 0.70 6.15
C GLU A 28 2.50 1.80 6.00
N GLY A 29 1.26 1.37 5.75
CA GLY A 29 0.15 2.28 5.57
C GLY A 29 -0.25 3.02 6.85
N THR A 30 -0.83 4.21 6.69
CA THR A 30 -1.36 5.03 7.78
C THR A 30 -2.83 5.36 7.51
N GLU A 31 -3.67 5.23 8.54
CA GLU A 31 -5.01 5.81 8.58
C GLU A 31 -4.93 7.20 9.21
N LEU A 32 -5.40 8.22 8.50
CA LEU A 32 -5.63 9.56 9.01
C LEU A 32 -7.12 9.77 9.25
N ILE A 33 -7.49 10.02 10.50
CA ILE A 33 -8.86 10.38 10.87
C ILE A 33 -8.94 11.90 10.89
N LEU A 34 -9.80 12.45 10.03
CA LEU A 34 -9.97 13.90 9.89
C LEU A 34 -10.98 14.45 10.90
N SER A 35 -10.90 15.76 11.13
CA SER A 35 -11.77 16.49 12.05
C SER A 35 -13.24 16.44 11.63
N ASP A 36 -13.54 16.22 10.35
CA ASP A 36 -14.90 16.03 9.81
C ASP A 36 -15.39 14.56 9.87
N GLY A 37 -14.57 13.65 10.39
CA GLY A 37 -14.87 12.22 10.53
C GLY A 37 -14.48 11.36 9.32
N LYS A 38 -13.99 11.95 8.22
CA LYS A 38 -13.47 11.17 7.08
C LYS A 38 -12.18 10.45 7.47
N ARG A 39 -11.91 9.35 6.76
CA ARG A 39 -10.70 8.55 6.90
C ARG A 39 -9.93 8.56 5.59
N VAL A 40 -8.63 8.84 5.67
CA VAL A 40 -7.72 8.79 4.52
C VAL A 40 -6.69 7.71 4.79
N HIS A 41 -6.63 6.71 3.93
CA HIS A 41 -5.64 5.65 4.00
C HIS A 41 -4.55 5.91 2.97
N GLY A 42 -3.30 5.80 3.38
CA GLY A 42 -2.18 5.92 2.45
C GLY A 42 -0.81 5.94 3.12
N LEU A 43 0.21 6.06 2.28
CA LEU A 43 1.58 6.24 2.70
C LEU A 43 1.86 7.72 2.93
N VAL A 44 2.33 8.09 4.12
CA VAL A 44 2.69 9.48 4.43
C VAL A 44 4.05 9.80 3.80
N LEU A 45 4.05 10.63 2.77
CA LEU A 45 5.26 11.07 2.06
C LEU A 45 5.94 12.26 2.76
N SER A 46 5.15 13.11 3.42
CA SER A 46 5.65 14.26 4.19
C SER A 46 4.77 14.55 5.39
N ASN A 47 5.42 14.78 6.54
CA ASN A 47 4.76 15.10 7.82
C ASN A 47 4.63 16.61 8.09
N GLY A 48 4.89 17.45 7.08
CA GLY A 48 4.80 18.91 7.16
C GLY A 48 3.38 19.46 7.28
N ASP A 49 3.19 20.68 6.83
CA ASP A 49 1.87 21.30 6.66
C ASP A 49 1.77 21.90 5.24
N PRO A 50 1.01 21.28 4.33
CA PRO A 50 0.11 20.14 4.55
C PRO A 50 0.86 18.81 4.72
N VAL A 51 0.20 17.83 5.34
CA VAL A 51 0.62 16.43 5.31
C VAL A 51 0.35 15.89 3.91
N ILE A 52 1.36 15.25 3.30
CA ILE A 52 1.26 14.68 1.96
C ILE A 52 1.08 13.17 2.10
N VAL A 53 0.01 12.64 1.52
CA VAL A 53 -0.35 11.22 1.58
C VAL A 53 -0.55 10.68 0.18
N GLN A 54 0.04 9.52 -0.10
CA GLN A 54 -0.26 8.75 -1.31
C GLN A 54 -1.20 7.60 -0.97
N SER A 55 -2.41 7.64 -1.50
CA SER A 55 -3.40 6.57 -1.33
C SER A 55 -3.24 5.46 -2.36
N THR A 56 -3.94 4.34 -2.13
CA THR A 56 -4.05 3.23 -3.11
C THR A 56 -4.41 3.78 -4.50
N GLY A 57 -3.76 3.28 -5.55
CA GLY A 57 -3.89 3.79 -6.91
C GLY A 57 -3.00 5.01 -7.22
N GLY A 58 -2.15 5.44 -6.28
CA GLY A 58 -1.15 6.49 -6.48
C GLY A 58 -1.66 7.92 -6.31
N ALA A 59 -2.92 8.10 -5.89
CA ALA A 59 -3.50 9.43 -5.69
C ALA A 59 -2.80 10.20 -4.56
N ILE A 60 -2.31 11.40 -4.87
CA ILE A 60 -1.67 12.28 -3.89
C ILE A 60 -2.71 13.23 -3.27
N GLN A 61 -2.77 13.23 -1.96
CA GLN A 61 -3.65 14.09 -1.17
C GLN A 61 -2.81 15.00 -0.26
N MET A 62 -3.15 16.28 -0.23
CA MET A 62 -2.56 17.28 0.66
C MET A 62 -3.59 17.65 1.71
N ILE A 63 -3.32 17.29 2.97
CA ILE A 63 -4.25 17.45 4.08
C ILE A 63 -3.63 18.44 5.07
N PRO A 64 -4.24 19.63 5.27
CA PRO A 64 -3.77 20.57 6.28
C PRO A 64 -3.67 19.89 7.64
N ARG A 65 -2.57 20.12 8.37
CA ARG A 65 -2.34 19.43 9.64
C ARG A 65 -3.45 19.70 10.66
N SER A 66 -4.06 20.89 10.61
CA SER A 66 -5.20 21.29 11.45
C SER A 66 -6.47 20.49 11.22
N GLN A 67 -6.59 19.80 10.08
CA GLN A 67 -7.74 18.94 9.78
C GLN A 67 -7.54 17.49 10.22
N ILE A 68 -6.35 17.11 10.67
CA ILE A 68 -6.05 15.74 11.11
C ILE A 68 -6.28 15.66 12.62
N ARG A 69 -7.25 14.84 13.02
CA ARG A 69 -7.57 14.57 14.42
C ARG A 69 -6.65 13.50 15.00
N GLU A 70 -6.46 12.43 14.25
CA GLU A 70 -5.72 11.25 14.73
C GLU A 70 -4.99 10.56 13.58
N ARG A 71 -3.92 9.84 13.92
CA ARG A 71 -3.15 9.00 12.99
C ARG A 71 -2.93 7.63 13.61
N GLN A 72 -3.17 6.59 12.84
CA GLN A 72 -2.98 5.20 13.27
C GLN A 72 -2.25 4.42 12.17
N ARG A 73 -1.42 3.45 12.55
CA ARG A 73 -0.82 2.52 11.59
C ARG A 73 -1.90 1.55 11.11
N LEU A 74 -1.89 1.25 9.81
CA LEU A 74 -2.72 0.18 9.27
C LEU A 74 -2.09 -1.17 9.61
N ASP A 75 -2.95 -2.15 9.91
CA ASP A 75 -2.61 -3.55 10.13
C ASP A 75 -2.60 -4.39 8.83
N ARG A 76 -2.84 -3.72 7.69
CA ARG A 76 -2.93 -4.31 6.35
C ARG A 76 -2.18 -3.50 5.32
N SER A 77 -1.88 -4.14 4.19
CA SER A 77 -1.28 -3.48 3.05
C SER A 77 -2.21 -2.46 2.39
N LEU A 78 -1.61 -1.45 1.77
CA LEU A 78 -2.27 -0.51 0.86
C LEU A 78 -2.42 -1.08 -0.56
N MET A 79 -1.68 -2.14 -0.88
CA MET A 79 -1.87 -2.92 -2.10
C MET A 79 -3.18 -3.71 -2.00
N LEU A 80 -3.90 -3.78 -3.12
CA LEU A 80 -5.05 -4.65 -3.24
C LEU A 80 -4.57 -6.09 -3.43
N SER A 81 -5.27 -7.06 -2.82
CA SER A 81 -5.00 -8.47 -3.05
C SER A 81 -5.32 -8.88 -4.49
N ALA A 82 -4.76 -10.00 -4.94
CA ALA A 82 -5.06 -10.55 -6.25
C ALA A 82 -6.56 -10.73 -6.50
N ASP A 83 -7.31 -11.17 -5.48
CA ASP A 83 -8.76 -11.34 -5.55
C ASP A 83 -9.50 -10.00 -5.71
N GLN A 84 -9.06 -8.96 -4.99
CA GLN A 84 -9.63 -7.61 -5.10
C GLN A 84 -9.36 -6.98 -6.47
N LEU A 85 -8.24 -7.36 -7.10
CA LEU A 85 -7.89 -6.98 -8.46
C LEU A 85 -8.55 -7.86 -9.53
N GLY A 86 -9.23 -8.95 -9.15
CA GLY A 86 -9.85 -9.88 -10.07
C GLY A 86 -8.84 -10.67 -10.92
N LEU A 87 -7.64 -10.90 -10.40
CA LEU A 87 -6.59 -11.64 -11.11
C LEU A 87 -6.83 -13.14 -11.03
N THR A 88 -6.66 -13.81 -12.16
CA THR A 88 -6.66 -15.28 -12.24
C THR A 88 -5.29 -15.86 -11.86
N ALA A 89 -5.26 -17.15 -11.51
CA ALA A 89 -4.01 -17.86 -11.21
C ALA A 89 -2.97 -17.76 -12.34
N GLN A 90 -3.42 -17.83 -13.61
CA GLN A 90 -2.51 -17.69 -14.76
C GLN A 90 -1.94 -16.28 -14.85
N GLN A 91 -2.76 -15.24 -14.67
CA GLN A 91 -2.28 -13.85 -14.68
C GLN A 91 -1.27 -13.59 -13.56
N ILE A 92 -1.47 -14.19 -12.38
CA ILE A 92 -0.49 -14.10 -11.27
C ILE A 92 0.83 -14.77 -11.67
N ALA A 93 0.77 -15.95 -12.30
CA ALA A 93 1.96 -16.65 -12.78
C ALA A 93 2.70 -15.84 -13.86
N ASP A 94 1.97 -15.20 -14.78
CA ASP A 94 2.53 -14.37 -15.84
C ASP A 94 3.18 -13.09 -15.27
N ILE A 95 2.55 -12.44 -14.27
CA ILE A 95 3.12 -11.29 -13.57
C ILE A 95 4.40 -11.70 -12.84
N ALA A 96 4.38 -12.82 -12.10
CA ALA A 96 5.55 -13.30 -11.39
C ALA A 96 6.70 -13.60 -12.36
N ALA A 97 6.42 -14.24 -13.50
CA ALA A 97 7.42 -14.51 -14.54
C ALA A 97 7.97 -13.24 -15.21
N TYR A 98 7.17 -12.18 -15.30
CA TYR A 98 7.61 -10.89 -15.84
C TYR A 98 8.52 -10.10 -14.88
N LEU A 99 8.35 -10.30 -13.57
CA LEU A 99 9.10 -9.59 -12.53
C LEU A 99 10.46 -10.23 -12.19
N GLU A 100 10.66 -11.49 -12.56
CA GLU A 100 11.95 -12.20 -12.49
C GLU A 100 12.97 -11.64 -13.51
#